data_AF-A0A519PD78-F1
#
_entry.id   AF-A0A519PD78-F1
#
_cell.length_a   1.000
_cell.length_b   1.000
_cell.length_c   1.000
_cell.angle_alpha   90.00
_cell.angle_beta   90.00
_cell.angle_gamma   90.00
#
_symmetry.space_group_name_H-M   'P 1'
#
loop_
_entity.id
_entity.type
_entity.pdbx_description
1 polymer ?
#
loop_
_entity_poly.entity_id
_entity_poly.type
_entity_poly.pdbx_seq_one_letter_code
_entity_poly.pdbx_strand_id
1 'polypeptide(L)'
;MSTGRPDKMRLGLIGYGAFGRLAAQGLSPHFEIVAYDPAGEGLASLAEAAACPIVMLAVPVHAVAETVAAIAPLVRPDALVLDVGSVKVAPTRAMDQGLPPGVEVVGLHP
;
A
#
# COMPACT_ATOMS: atom_id res chain seq x y z
N MET A 1 -18.41 -22.51 20.91
CA MET A 1 -17.54 -21.43 21.44
C MET A 1 -16.70 -20.96 20.27
N SER A 2 -17.00 -19.78 19.71
CA SER A 2 -16.31 -19.24 18.54
C SER A 2 -14.91 -18.79 18.96
N THR A 3 -13.87 -19.52 18.52
CA THR A 3 -12.49 -19.03 18.59
C THR A 3 -12.31 -17.99 17.49
N GLY A 4 -12.79 -16.77 17.74
CA GLY A 4 -12.64 -15.65 16.81
C GLY A 4 -11.16 -15.36 16.61
N ARG A 5 -10.68 -15.49 15.38
CA ARG A 5 -9.41 -14.87 14.98
C ARG A 5 -9.51 -13.39 15.36
N PRO A 6 -8.49 -12.76 15.97
CA PRO A 6 -8.51 -11.31 16.13
C PRO A 6 -8.78 -10.69 14.76
N ASP A 7 -9.65 -9.67 14.71
CA ASP A 7 -9.93 -8.94 13.47
C ASP A 7 -8.59 -8.50 12.88
N LYS A 8 -8.26 -9.04 11.71
CA LYS A 8 -7.01 -8.69 11.04
C LYS A 8 -7.13 -7.28 10.52
N MET A 9 -6.12 -6.47 10.79
CA MET A 9 -6.02 -5.15 10.18
C MET A 9 -5.92 -5.30 8.66
N ARG A 10 -6.56 -4.40 7.91
CA ARG A 10 -6.53 -4.40 6.45
C ARG A 10 -5.29 -3.68 5.95
N LEU A 11 -4.59 -4.29 4.99
CA LEU A 11 -3.44 -3.71 4.31
C LEU A 11 -3.76 -3.61 2.80
N GLY A 12 -3.78 -2.39 2.29
CA GLY A 12 -3.86 -2.09 0.87
C GLY A 12 -2.52 -2.37 0.22
N LEU A 13 -2.49 -3.20 -0.81
CA LEU A 13 -1.27 -3.50 -1.57
C LEU A 13 -1.43 -2.98 -2.99
N ILE A 14 -0.69 -1.94 -3.34
CA ILE A 14 -0.71 -1.33 -4.67
C ILE A 14 0.52 -1.81 -5.43
N GLY A 15 0.30 -2.61 -6.47
CA GLY A 15 1.32 -3.38 -7.18
C GLY A 15 1.34 -4.83 -6.72
N TYR A 16 0.86 -5.73 -7.57
CA TYR A 16 0.75 -7.18 -7.37
C TYR A 16 1.66 -7.97 -8.34
N GLY A 17 2.80 -7.36 -8.68
CA GLY A 17 3.91 -7.99 -9.39
C GLY A 17 4.66 -9.03 -8.55
N ALA A 18 5.89 -9.37 -8.95
CA ALA A 18 6.68 -10.41 -8.27
C ALA A 18 6.88 -10.12 -6.78
N PHE A 19 7.32 -8.90 -6.43
CA PHE A 19 7.50 -8.50 -5.04
C PHE A 19 6.17 -8.37 -4.29
N GLY A 20 5.16 -7.74 -4.90
CA GLY A 20 3.82 -7.60 -4.28
C GLY A 20 3.24 -8.95 -3.87
N ARG A 21 3.34 -9.97 -4.73
CA ARG A 21 2.90 -11.33 -4.40
C ARG A 21 3.71 -11.95 -3.26
N LEU A 22 5.03 -11.78 -3.24
CA LEU A 22 5.88 -12.25 -2.15
C LEU A 22 5.48 -11.60 -0.82
N ALA A 23 5.29 -10.28 -0.82
CA ALA A 23 4.88 -9.54 0.36
C ALA A 23 3.47 -9.95 0.82
N ALA A 24 2.51 -10.11 -0.10
CA ALA A 24 1.17 -10.60 0.21
C ALA A 24 1.21 -11.99 0.86
N GLN A 25 2.02 -12.91 0.32
CA GLN A 25 2.19 -14.24 0.92
C GLN A 25 2.73 -14.16 2.35
N GLY A 26 3.79 -13.37 2.57
CA GLY A 26 4.38 -13.20 3.90
C GLY A 26 3.50 -12.47 4.91
N LEU A 27 2.67 -11.52 4.44
CA LEU A 27 1.86 -10.65 5.30
C LEU A 27 0.43 -11.17 5.53
N SER A 28 -0.10 -12.03 4.65
CA SER A 28 -1.45 -12.61 4.78
C SER A 28 -1.73 -13.36 6.10
N PRO A 29 -0.75 -13.93 6.83
CA PRO A 29 -1.00 -14.46 8.16
C PRO A 29 -1.41 -13.38 9.18
N HIS A 30 -0.97 -12.14 8.99
CA HIS A 30 -1.13 -11.02 9.94
C HIS A 30 -2.18 -9.99 9.51
N PHE A 31 -2.35 -9.79 8.20
CA PHE A 31 -3.23 -8.79 7.63
C PHE A 31 -4.29 -9.41 6.70
N GLU A 32 -5.41 -8.72 6.55
CA GLU A 32 -6.30 -8.90 5.40
C GLU A 32 -5.74 -8.07 4.23
N ILE A 33 -5.27 -8.73 3.17
CA ILE A 33 -4.63 -8.07 2.03
C ILE A 33 -5.69 -7.65 1.01
N VAL A 34 -5.73 -6.36 0.71
CA VAL A 34 -6.57 -5.75 -0.33
C VAL A 34 -5.65 -5.32 -1.45
N ALA A 35 -5.39 -6.21 -2.41
CA ALA A 35 -4.46 -5.97 -3.49
C ALA A 35 -5.12 -5.30 -4.70
N TYR A 36 -4.40 -4.36 -5.33
CA TYR A 36 -4.71 -3.75 -6.61
C TYR A 36 -3.47 -3.81 -7.51
N ASP A 37 -3.67 -4.14 -8.79
CA ASP A 37 -2.68 -4.02 -9.84
C ASP A 37 -3.38 -3.73 -11.17
N PRO A 38 -2.93 -2.75 -11.97
CA PRO A 38 -3.57 -2.42 -13.25
C PRO A 38 -3.55 -3.59 -14.25
N ALA A 39 -2.61 -4.53 -14.11
CA ALA A 39 -2.51 -5.74 -14.94
C ALA A 39 -3.11 -6.98 -14.26
N GLY A 40 -3.68 -6.85 -13.05
CA GLY A 40 -4.22 -7.96 -12.27
C GLY A 40 -5.74 -8.13 -12.44
N GLU A 41 -6.17 -9.36 -12.74
CA GLU A 41 -7.59 -9.72 -12.76
C GLU A 41 -8.07 -10.25 -11.40
N GLY A 42 -9.33 -9.98 -11.04
CA GLY A 42 -9.93 -10.45 -9.79
C GLY A 42 -9.38 -9.79 -8.51
N LEU A 43 -8.61 -8.71 -8.66
CA LEU A 43 -8.11 -7.87 -7.58
C LEU A 43 -9.12 -6.77 -7.21
N ALA A 44 -8.90 -6.11 -6.07
CA ALA A 44 -9.70 -4.97 -5.65
C ALA A 44 -9.41 -3.73 -6.53
N SER A 45 -10.26 -2.71 -6.43
CA SER A 45 -10.01 -1.41 -7.07
C SER A 45 -8.91 -0.62 -6.35
N LEU A 46 -8.30 0.34 -7.05
CA LEU A 46 -7.32 1.27 -6.46
C LEU A 46 -7.89 2.00 -5.24
N ALA A 47 -9.17 2.40 -5.31
CA ALA A 47 -9.84 3.10 -4.22
C ALA A 47 -10.02 2.21 -2.97
N GLU A 48 -10.38 0.94 -3.14
CA GLU A 48 -10.51 0.00 -2.03
C GLU A 48 -9.17 -0.29 -1.35
N ALA A 49 -8.09 -0.44 -2.14
CA ALA A 49 -6.75 -0.62 -1.60
C ALA A 49 -6.26 0.64 -0.88
N ALA A 50 -6.41 1.82 -1.49
CA ALA A 50 -5.98 3.09 -0.92
C ALA A 50 -6.75 3.50 0.36
N ALA A 51 -8.00 3.06 0.51
CA ALA A 51 -8.83 3.32 1.69
C ALA A 51 -8.46 2.44 2.91
N CYS A 52 -7.43 1.58 2.81
CA CYS A 52 -6.96 0.79 3.94
C CYS A 52 -6.19 1.66 4.95
N PRO A 53 -6.20 1.30 6.26
CA PRO A 53 -5.44 2.02 7.29
C PRO A 53 -3.91 1.91 7.08
N ILE A 54 -3.45 0.86 6.40
CA ILE A 54 -2.07 0.72 5.95
C ILE A 54 -2.08 0.51 4.44
N VAL A 55 -1.25 1.25 3.71
CA VAL A 55 -1.11 1.14 2.25
C VAL A 55 0.36 0.90 1.90
N MET A 56 0.66 -0.17 1.18
CA MET A 56 2.00 -0.51 0.71
C MET A 56 2.10 -0.30 -0.81
N LEU A 57 3.04 0.55 -1.22
CA LEU A 57 3.39 0.82 -2.61
C LEU A 57 4.46 -0.17 -3.06
N ALA A 58 4.05 -1.23 -3.74
CA ALA A 58 4.92 -2.24 -4.36
C ALA A 58 4.96 -2.07 -5.89
N VAL A 59 5.06 -0.82 -6.34
CA VAL A 59 5.13 -0.44 -7.76
C VAL A 59 6.57 -0.15 -8.19
N PRO A 60 6.89 -0.18 -9.50
CA PRO A 60 8.18 0.29 -9.98
C PRO A 60 8.46 1.74 -9.55
N VAL A 61 9.72 2.06 -9.25
CA VAL A 61 10.14 3.40 -8.77
C VAL A 61 9.62 4.55 -9.63
N HIS A 62 9.62 4.39 -10.96
CA HIS A 62 9.15 5.43 -11.88
C HIS A 62 7.64 5.70 -11.80
N ALA A 63 6.86 4.75 -11.27
CA ALA A 63 5.42 4.85 -11.12
C ALA A 63 4.98 5.37 -9.73
N VAL A 64 5.92 5.54 -8.78
CA VAL A 64 5.56 5.94 -7.40
C VAL A 64 4.88 7.32 -7.38
N ALA A 65 5.43 8.32 -8.07
CA ALA A 65 4.86 9.67 -8.06
C ALA A 65 3.44 9.72 -8.65
N GLU A 66 3.22 9.02 -9.76
CA GLU A 66 1.90 8.89 -10.38
C GLU A 66 0.93 8.16 -9.45
N THR A 67 1.39 7.07 -8.83
CA THR A 67 0.59 6.29 -7.86
C THR A 67 0.20 7.15 -6.67
N VAL A 68 1.14 7.91 -6.08
CA VAL A 68 0.88 8.83 -4.96
C VAL A 68 -0.17 9.86 -5.34
N ALA A 69 -0.04 10.50 -6.52
CA ALA A 69 -1.02 11.48 -6.99
C ALA A 69 -2.41 10.86 -7.16
N ALA A 70 -2.49 9.62 -7.67
CA ALA A 70 -3.74 8.91 -7.86
C ALA A 70 -4.42 8.52 -6.54
N ILE A 71 -3.64 8.13 -5.52
CA ILE A 71 -4.20 7.72 -4.23
C ILE A 71 -4.43 8.86 -3.26
N ALA A 72 -3.73 9.99 -3.39
CA ALA A 72 -3.84 11.13 -2.48
C ALA A 72 -5.28 11.53 -2.10
N PRO A 73 -6.27 11.59 -3.03
CA PRO A 73 -7.66 11.91 -2.66
C PRO A 73 -8.45 10.72 -2.07
N LEU A 74 -7.88 9.52 -2.07
CA LEU A 74 -8.50 8.25 -1.65
C LEU A 74 -7.95 7.75 -0.32
N VAL A 75 -6.73 8.14 0.03
CA VAL A 75 -6.08 7.71 1.28
C VAL A 75 -6.82 8.29 2.48
N ARG A 76 -6.97 7.47 3.53
CA ARG A 76 -7.51 7.96 4.79
C ARG A 76 -6.56 9.00 5.41
N PRO A 77 -7.09 10.04 6.10
CA PRO A 77 -6.25 11.04 6.76
C PRO A 77 -5.31 10.49 7.85
N ASP A 78 -5.60 9.30 8.39
CA ASP A 78 -4.86 8.63 9.47
C ASP A 78 -4.08 7.40 8.98
N ALA A 79 -3.93 7.22 7.67
CA ALA A 79 -3.28 6.05 7.12
C ALA A 79 -1.75 6.10 7.28
N LEU A 80 -1.16 4.91 7.33
CA LEU A 80 0.27 4.69 7.14
C LEU A 80 0.53 4.26 5.69
N VAL A 81 1.32 5.05 4.96
CA VAL A 81 1.76 4.73 3.60
C VAL A 81 3.23 4.28 3.62
N LEU A 82 3.47 3.09 3.09
CA LEU A 82 4.76 2.41 3.06
C LEU A 82 5.24 2.32 1.61
N ASP A 83 6.47 2.76 1.34
CA ASP A 83 7.17 2.43 0.08
C ASP A 83 8.20 1.34 0.35
N VAL A 84 8.20 0.29 -0.47
CA VAL A 84 9.15 -0.83 -0.41
C VAL A 84 10.22 -0.75 -1.50
N GLY A 85 10.20 0.31 -2.31
CA GLY A 85 11.15 0.55 -3.40
C GLY A 85 12.55 0.97 -2.92
N SER A 86 13.59 0.43 -3.55
CA SER A 86 14.99 0.75 -3.26
C SER A 86 15.44 2.11 -3.84
N VAL A 87 15.01 3.24 -3.28
CA VAL A 87 15.73 4.53 -3.42
C VAL A 87 15.28 5.57 -2.39
N LYS A 88 16.23 6.19 -1.67
CA LYS A 88 15.97 6.89 -0.40
C LYS A 88 15.67 8.39 -0.48
N VAL A 89 15.37 8.95 -1.66
CA VAL A 89 15.11 10.42 -1.78
C VAL A 89 13.91 10.75 -2.65
N ALA A 90 13.84 10.24 -3.88
CA ALA A 90 12.76 10.63 -4.80
C ALA A 90 11.38 10.06 -4.41
N PRO A 91 11.23 8.77 -4.03
CA PRO A 91 9.96 8.23 -3.55
C PRO A 91 9.48 8.88 -2.25
N THR A 92 10.39 9.07 -1.28
CA THR A 92 10.08 9.72 -0.01
C THR A 92 9.59 11.16 -0.22
N ARG A 93 10.23 11.93 -1.11
CA ARG A 93 9.77 13.29 -1.46
C ARG A 93 8.43 13.29 -2.18
N ALA A 94 8.17 12.33 -3.07
CA ALA A 94 6.89 12.24 -3.77
C ALA A 94 5.74 11.97 -2.78
N MET A 95 5.94 11.08 -1.81
CA MET A 95 4.97 10.81 -0.76
C MET A 95 4.78 12.01 0.17
N ASP A 96 5.87 12.63 0.64
CA ASP A 96 5.85 13.78 1.55
C ASP A 96 5.17 15.02 0.93
N GLN A 97 5.34 15.23 -0.38
CA GLN A 97 4.72 16.35 -1.11
C GLN A 97 3.31 16.04 -1.64
N GLY A 98 3.02 14.77 -1.90
CA GLY A 98 1.80 14.35 -2.62
C GLY A 98 0.68 13.88 -1.72
N LEU A 99 0.97 13.45 -0.48
CA LEU A 99 -0.04 12.92 0.43
C LEU A 99 -0.64 14.03 1.32
N PRO A 100 -1.93 13.89 1.72
CA PRO A 100 -2.57 14.85 2.60
C PRO A 100 -1.88 14.95 3.97
N PRO A 101 -1.98 16.11 4.65
CA PRO A 101 -1.51 16.24 6.03
C PRO A 101 -2.23 15.24 6.95
N GLY A 102 -1.46 14.56 7.80
CA GLY A 102 -1.96 13.53 8.72
C GLY A 102 -1.59 12.10 8.33
N VAL A 103 -1.27 11.87 7.05
CA VAL A 103 -0.77 10.57 6.57
C VAL A 103 0.68 10.37 7.02
N GLU A 104 0.95 9.25 7.68
CA GLU A 104 2.31 8.86 8.06
C GLU A 104 2.99 8.15 6.90
N VAL A 105 4.27 8.44 6.66
CA VAL A 105 5.05 7.86 5.57
C VAL A 105 6.28 7.17 6.10
N VAL A 106 6.46 5.90 5.74
CA VAL A 106 7.68 5.13 6.08
C VAL A 106 8.27 4.51 4.82
N GLY A 107 9.54 4.82 4.54
CA GLY A 107 10.33 4.10 3.54
C GLY A 107 10.92 2.82 4.14
N LEU A 108 10.50 1.67 3.65
CA LEU A 108 10.99 0.35 4.06
C LEU A 108 11.90 -0.24 2.98
N HIS A 109 12.98 -0.90 3.40
CA HIS A 109 13.86 -1.65 2.49
C HIS A 109 13.97 -3.09 3.00
N PRO A 110 13.37 -4.08 2.31
CA PRO A 110 13.60 -5.49 2.60
C PRO A 110 15.00 -5.95 2.16
#